data_AF-A0A934EWE4-F1
#
_entry.id   AF-A0A934EWE4-F1
#
_cell.length_a   1.000
_cell.length_b   1.000
_cell.length_c   1.000
_cell.angle_alpha   90.00
_cell.angle_beta   90.00
_cell.angle_gamma   90.00
#
_symmetry.space_group_name_H-M   'P 1'
#
loop_
_entity.id
_entity.type
_entity.pdbx_description
1 polymer ?
#
loop_
_entity_poly.entity_id
_entity_poly.type
_entity_poly.pdbx_seq_one_letter_code
_entity_poly.pdbx_strand_id
1 'polypeptide(L)' 'MKDIKLVIIDVDGVLTDGAIYIDSEGREIKAFHVLDGTGTAYLQRVGIKVAI' A
#
# COMPACT_ATOMS: atom_id res chain seq x y z
N MET A 1 16.90 4.19 -10.86
CA MET A 1 15.83 3.17 -10.85
C MET A 1 16.10 1.92 -11.70
N LYS A 2 17.12 1.85 -12.57
CA LYS A 2 17.31 0.69 -13.48
C LYS A 2 17.54 -0.67 -12.77
N ASP A 3 17.99 -0.64 -11.52
CA ASP A 3 18.34 -1.86 -10.77
C ASP A 3 17.31 -2.29 -9.72
N ILE A 4 16.26 -1.49 -9.47
CA ILE A 4 15.21 -1.91 -8.53
C ILE A 4 14.33 -2.96 -9.20
N LYS A 5 14.25 -4.14 -8.58
CA LYS A 5 13.43 -5.28 -9.05
C LYS A 5 12.28 -5.62 -8.11
N LEU A 6 12.31 -5.10 -6.88
CA LEU A 6 11.33 -5.36 -5.83
C LEU A 6 11.15 -4.11 -4.96
N VAL A 7 9.89 -3.81 -4.64
CA VAL A 7 9.49 -2.85 -3.62
C VAL A 7 8.69 -3.60 -2.56
N ILE A 8 9.04 -3.43 -1.29
CA ILE A 8 8.29 -3.97 -0.15
C ILE A 8 7.78 -2.77 0.64
N ILE A 9 6.49 -2.75 0.94
CA ILE A 9 5.82 -1.59 1.53
C ILE A 9 5.13 -2.02 2.81
N ASP A 10 5.48 -1.38 3.92
CA ASP A 10 4.73 -1.54 5.17
C ASP A 10 3.30 -0.98 5.02
N VAL A 11 2.39 -1.38 5.90
CA VAL A 11 0.99 -0.97 5.84
C VAL A 11 0.77 0.28 6.67
N ASP A 12 0.98 0.18 7.98
CA ASP A 12 0.51 1.19 8.93
C ASP A 12 1.48 2.36 9.05
N GLY A 13 1.02 3.54 8.63
CA GLY A 13 1.86 4.74 8.56
C GLY A 13 2.67 4.85 7.27
N VAL A 14 2.48 3.92 6.32
CA VAL A 14 3.06 4.00 4.97
C VAL A 14 1.97 3.97 3.89
N LEU A 15 1.22 2.87 3.78
CA LEU A 15 0.05 2.79 2.87
C LEU A 15 -1.21 3.41 3.49
N THR A 16 -1.21 3.57 4.81
CA THR A 16 -2.27 4.21 5.58
C THR A 16 -1.71 5.44 6.30
N ASP A 17 -2.61 6.28 6.81
CA ASP A 17 -2.27 7.37 7.74
C ASP A 17 -1.87 6.89 9.15
N GLY A 18 -1.79 5.56 9.36
CA GLY A 18 -1.49 4.93 10.64
C GLY A 18 -2.68 4.85 11.59
N ALA A 19 -3.86 5.36 11.19
CA ALA A 19 -5.07 5.25 11.99
C ALA A 19 -5.71 3.86 11.85
N ILE A 20 -6.29 3.38 12.95
CA ILE A 20 -7.15 2.20 12.97
C ILE A 20 -8.55 2.67 13.36
N TYR A 21 -9.50 2.50 12.45
CA TYR A 21 -10.90 2.84 12.68
C TYR A 21 -11.63 1.56 13.12
N ILE A 22 -12.36 1.63 14.23
CA ILE A 22 -13.14 0.50 14.76
C ILE A 22 -14.61 0.88 14.72
N ASP A 23 -15.45 0.02 14.14
CA ASP A 23 -16.90 0.24 14.10
C ASP A 23 -17.64 -0.37 15.31
N SER A 24 -18.96 -0.20 15.35
CA SER A 24 -19.80 -0.68 16.46
C SER A 24 -19.86 -2.21 16.62
N GLU A 25 -19.47 -2.96 15.59
CA GLU A 25 -19.38 -4.42 15.62
C GLU A 25 -17.96 -4.90 15.96
N GLY A 26 -17.02 -3.97 16.19
CA GLY A 26 -15.61 -4.28 16.45
C GLY A 26 -14.81 -4.61 15.19
N ARG A 27 -15.32 -4.27 13.99
CA ARG A 27 -14.56 -4.47 12.74
C ARG A 27 -13.52 -3.38 12.58
N GLU A 28 -12.32 -3.79 12.18
CA GLU A 28 -11.24 -2.86 11.85
C GLU A 28 -11.35 -2.37 10.40
N ILE A 29 -11.19 -1.07 10.21
CA ILE A 29 -11.18 -0.39 8.92
C ILE A 29 -9.88 0.41 8.83
N LYS A 30 -9.20 0.31 7.68
CA LYS A 30 -7.98 1.08 7.35
C LYS A 30 -8.23 1.90 6.08
N ALA A 31 -7.81 3.16 6.10
CA ALA A 31 -7.93 4.05 4.96
C ALA A 31 -6.65 4.01 4.11
N PHE A 32 -6.81 3.83 2.81
CA PHE A 32 -5.72 3.79 1.83
C PHE A 32 -5.88 4.91 0.80
N HIS A 33 -4.76 5.38 0.24
CA HIS A 33 -4.79 6.41 -0.78
C HIS A 33 -4.89 5.83 -2.20
N VAL A 34 -5.86 6.30 -3.00
CA VAL A 34 -6.15 5.75 -4.34
C VAL A 34 -4.96 5.87 -5.30
N LEU A 35 -4.16 6.94 -5.18
CA LEU A 35 -2.97 7.10 -6.03
C LEU A 35 -1.89 6.04 -5.74
N ASP A 36 -1.81 5.49 -4.53
CA ASP A 36 -0.82 4.46 -4.18
C ASP A 36 -1.12 3.14 -4.90
N GLY A 37 -2.41 2.83 -5.09
CA GLY A 37 -2.84 1.73 -5.94
C GLY A 37 -2.43 1.93 -7.40
N THR A 38 -2.54 3.17 -7.90
CA THR A 38 -2.09 3.51 -9.27
C THR A 38 -0.57 3.39 -9.41
N GLY A 39 0.19 3.88 -8.42
CA GLY A 39 1.65 3.74 -8.37
C GLY A 39 2.09 2.28 -8.37
N THR A 40 1.44 1.45 -7.55
CA THR A 40 1.67 0.00 -7.49
C THR A 40 1.43 -0.67 -8.85
N ALA A 41 0.33 -0.32 -9.53
CA ALA A 41 0.03 -0.83 -10.87
C ALA A 41 1.10 -0.42 -11.90
N TYR A 42 1.62 0.80 -11.82
CA TYR A 42 2.69 1.26 -12.71
C TYR A 42 4.03 0.54 -12.46
N LEU A 43 4.39 0.31 -11.19
CA LEU A 43 5.57 -0.47 -10.82
C LEU A 43 5.50 -1.88 -11.40
N GLN A 44 4.36 -2.55 -11.24
CA GLN A 44 4.13 -3.88 -11.79
C GLN A 44 4.21 -3.89 -13.33
N ARG A 45 3.65 -2.87 -14.01
CA ARG A 45 3.72 -2.74 -15.49
C ARG A 45 5.14 -2.63 -16.03
N VAL A 46 6.06 -2.03 -15.27
CA VAL A 46 7.48 -1.92 -15.66
C VAL A 46 8.33 -3.09 -15.16
N GLY A 47 7.70 -4.15 -14.65
CA GLY A 47 8.37 -5.39 -14.23
C GLY A 47 8.98 -5.35 -12.83
N ILE A 48 8.63 -4.35 -12.02
CA ILE A 48 9.04 -4.28 -10.60
C ILE A 48 8.01 -5.06 -9.78
N LYS A 49 8.48 -6.05 -9.01
CA LYS A 49 7.63 -6.80 -8.09
C LYS A 49 7.25 -5.91 -6.91
N VAL A 50 6.04 -6.07 -6.40
CA VAL A 50 5.56 -5.38 -5.19
C VAL A 50 5.12 -6.43 -4.18
N ALA A 51 5.55 -6.25 -2.93
CA ALA A 51 5.11 -7.01 -1.78
C ALA A 51 4.67 -6.04 -0.67
N ILE A 52 3.81 -6.53 0.22
CA ILE A 52 3.34 -5.85 1.42
C ILE A 52 3.77 -6.70 2.60
#